data_AF-C5BN00-F1
#
_entry.id   AF-C5BN00-F1
#
_cell.length_a   1.000
_cell.length_b   1.000
_cell.length_c   1.000
_cell.angle_alpha   90.00
_cell.angle_beta   90.00
_cell.angle_gamma   90.00
#
_symmetry.space_group_name_H-M   'P 1'
#
loop_
_entity.id
_entity.type
_entity.pdbx_description
1 polymer ?
#
loop_
_entity_poly.entity_id
_entity_poly.type
_entity_poly.pdbx_seq_one_letter_code
_entity_poly.pdbx_strand_id
1 'polypeptide(L)'
;MINSVMSEGLKGMQHSQREMQKSAQEIAEANIREQPSETVEVQSVTRTNPVAPVEEPVRSDSGGDIVEPLIELRRQEQLFDASANVVSVADKTLGSLIDVKS
;
A
#
# COMPACT_ATOMS: atom_id res chain seq x y z
N MET A 1 21.67 19.67 -15.17
CA MET A 1 20.49 18.80 -15.39
C MET A 1 20.65 17.40 -14.82
N ILE A 2 21.85 16.79 -14.79
CA ILE A 2 22.03 15.43 -14.20
C ILE A 2 21.91 15.42 -12.67
N ASN A 3 22.44 16.43 -11.98
CA ASN A 3 22.36 16.52 -10.51
C ASN A 3 20.90 16.66 -10.00
N SER A 4 20.03 17.31 -10.79
CA SER A 4 18.62 17.46 -10.44
C SER A 4 17.84 16.16 -10.61
N VAL A 5 18.09 15.36 -11.66
CA VAL A 5 17.39 14.07 -11.81
C VAL A 5 17.89 12.99 -10.84
N MET A 6 19.17 13.04 -10.46
CA MET A 6 19.73 12.17 -9.43
C MET A 6 19.11 12.46 -8.06
N SER A 7 19.06 13.74 -7.67
CA SER A 7 18.42 14.13 -6.40
C SER A 7 16.92 13.86 -6.41
N GLU A 8 16.25 13.99 -7.55
CA GLU A 8 14.85 13.62 -7.70
C GLU A 8 14.63 12.10 -7.55
N GLY A 9 15.50 11.27 -8.15
CA GLY A 9 15.45 9.82 -7.95
C GLY A 9 15.70 9.41 -6.50
N LEU A 10 16.67 10.04 -5.82
CA LEU A 10 16.89 9.80 -4.39
C LEU A 10 15.67 10.21 -3.54
N LYS A 11 15.07 11.36 -3.81
CA LYS A 11 13.84 11.81 -3.13
C LYS A 11 12.67 10.87 -3.39
N GLY A 12 12.51 10.41 -4.64
CA GLY A 12 11.48 9.45 -5.03
C GLY A 12 11.60 8.14 -4.27
N MET A 13 12.82 7.60 -4.16
CA MET A 13 13.08 6.38 -3.37
C MET A 13 12.82 6.58 -1.88
N GLN A 14 13.26 7.70 -1.29
CA GLN A 14 13.01 8.01 0.12
C GLN A 14 11.53 8.23 0.44
N HIS A 15 10.80 8.84 -0.49
CA HIS A 15 9.36 9.02 -0.36
C HIS A 15 8.64 7.66 -0.44
N SER A 16 8.92 6.88 -1.48
CA SER A 16 8.32 5.56 -1.66
C SER A 16 8.62 4.63 -0.48
N GLN A 17 9.85 4.62 0.05
CA GLN A 17 10.17 3.80 1.22
C GLN A 17 9.26 4.09 2.41
N ARG A 18 8.95 5.37 2.67
CA ARG A 18 8.07 5.75 3.79
C ARG A 18 6.62 5.35 3.53
N GLU A 19 6.13 5.58 2.32
CA GLU A 19 4.76 5.19 1.97
C GLU A 19 4.59 3.67 1.94
N MET A 20 5.58 2.92 1.45
CA MET A 20 5.58 1.45 1.51
C MET A 20 5.52 0.94 2.95
N GLN A 21 6.27 1.56 3.88
CA GLN A 21 6.21 1.21 5.30
C GLN A 21 4.82 1.49 5.89
N LYS A 22 4.22 2.64 5.54
CA LYS A 22 2.88 3.01 5.98
C LYS A 22 1.83 2.02 5.46
N SER A 23 1.82 1.71 4.17
CA SER A 23 0.89 0.72 3.60
C SER A 23 1.10 -0.66 4.21
N ALA A 24 2.35 -1.07 4.47
CA ALA A 24 2.62 -2.33 5.16
C ALA A 24 2.05 -2.37 6.59
N GLN A 25 2.05 -1.23 7.30
CA GLN A 25 1.43 -1.11 8.62
C GLN A 25 -0.10 -1.21 8.52
N GLU A 26 -0.73 -0.49 7.58
CA GLU A 26 -2.18 -0.55 7.35
C GLU A 26 -2.65 -1.98 6.98
N ILE A 27 -1.88 -2.70 6.16
CA ILE A 27 -2.14 -4.11 5.83
C ILE A 27 -2.06 -4.99 7.08
N ALA A 28 -1.04 -4.79 7.92
CA ALA A 28 -0.86 -5.56 9.15
C ALA A 28 -2.01 -5.30 10.14
N GLU A 29 -2.42 -4.04 10.30
CA GLU A 29 -3.54 -3.64 11.16
C GLU A 29 -4.88 -4.19 10.67
N ALA A 30 -5.10 -4.19 9.36
CA ALA A 30 -6.33 -4.71 8.77
C ALA A 30 -6.42 -6.24 8.91
N ASN A 31 -5.30 -6.97 8.83
CA ASN A 31 -5.27 -8.41 9.10
C ASN A 31 -5.59 -8.75 10.57
N ILE A 32 -5.15 -7.93 11.51
CA ILE A 32 -5.43 -8.11 12.95
C ILE A 32 -6.92 -7.98 13.26
N ARG A 33 -7.70 -7.30 12.40
CA ARG A 33 -9.15 -7.14 12.55
C ARG A 33 -9.97 -8.38 12.10
N GLU A 34 -9.35 -9.37 11.43
CA GLU A 34 -10.04 -10.51 10.78
C GLU A 34 -10.13 -11.85 11.55
N GLN A 35 -9.85 -11.97 12.85
CA GLN A 35 -10.06 -13.24 13.61
C GLN A 35 -10.86 -13.07 14.92
N PRO A 36 -11.73 -14.03 15.31
CA PRO A 36 -12.89 -14.58 14.60
C PRO A 36 -14.16 -14.37 15.45
N SER A 37 -15.22 -13.76 14.91
CA SER A 37 -16.56 -14.01 15.47
C SER A 37 -17.08 -15.32 14.90
N GLU A 38 -16.66 -16.43 15.51
CA GLU A 38 -17.40 -17.68 15.46
C GLU A 38 -18.78 -17.47 16.08
N THR A 39 -19.79 -17.24 15.24
CA THR A 39 -21.15 -17.74 15.49
C THR A 39 -21.75 -18.22 14.18
N VAL A 40 -21.28 -19.39 13.71
CA VAL A 40 -22.15 -20.26 12.91
C VAL A 40 -23.16 -20.88 13.88
N GLU A 41 -24.14 -20.09 14.34
CA GLU A 41 -25.33 -20.63 14.99
C GLU A 41 -26.32 -21.07 13.91
N VAL A 42 -26.37 -22.39 13.72
CA VAL A 42 -27.43 -23.05 13.00
C VAL A 42 -28.74 -22.86 13.79
N GLN A 43 -29.65 -22.06 13.22
CA GLN A 43 -31.10 -22.23 13.29
C GLN A 43 -31.82 -21.89 14.61
N SER A 44 -32.29 -20.65 14.72
CA SER A 44 -33.43 -20.29 15.58
C SER A 44 -34.65 -19.89 14.73
N VAL A 45 -35.34 -20.88 14.16
CA VAL A 45 -36.73 -20.67 13.69
C VAL A 45 -37.67 -21.08 14.82
N THR A 46 -38.05 -20.16 15.70
CA THR A 46 -39.36 -20.15 16.34
C THR A 46 -39.73 -18.72 16.80
N ARG A 47 -40.53 -18.08 15.93
CA ARG A 47 -41.74 -17.29 16.20
C ARG A 47 -41.68 -16.07 17.15
N THR A 48 -41.92 -14.92 16.50
CA THR A 48 -42.84 -13.81 16.86
C THR A 48 -42.57 -13.01 18.13
N ASN A 49 -42.00 -11.81 17.97
CA ASN A 49 -42.49 -10.56 18.59
C ASN A 49 -41.77 -9.30 18.00
N PRO A 50 -42.35 -8.09 18.16
CA PRO A 50 -42.70 -7.23 17.03
C PRO A 50 -41.62 -6.25 16.56
N VAL A 51 -41.68 -6.06 15.24
CA VAL A 51 -41.11 -5.03 14.36
C VAL A 51 -40.72 -3.71 15.04
N ALA A 52 -39.41 -3.54 15.24
CA ALA A 52 -38.73 -2.31 14.82
C ALA A 52 -37.44 -2.68 14.05
N PRO A 53 -37.48 -2.65 12.71
CA PRO A 53 -36.26 -2.59 11.88
C PRO A 53 -36.39 -1.37 10.95
N VAL A 54 -35.42 -0.46 10.80
CA VAL A 54 -34.04 -0.71 10.37
C VAL A 54 -33.20 0.52 10.78
N GLU A 55 -32.41 0.44 11.86
CA GLU A 55 -31.10 1.09 11.83
C GLU A 55 -30.21 0.10 11.10
N GLU A 56 -29.82 0.44 9.86
CA GLU A 56 -29.00 -0.45 9.04
C GLU A 56 -27.70 -0.74 9.82
N PRO A 57 -27.41 -2.01 10.16
CA PRO A 57 -26.09 -2.35 10.64
C PRO A 57 -25.13 -2.04 9.50
N VAL A 58 -24.22 -1.11 9.75
CA VAL A 58 -23.05 -0.80 8.91
C VAL A 58 -22.44 -2.14 8.48
N ARG A 59 -22.70 -2.55 7.24
CA ARG A 59 -22.03 -3.69 6.64
C ARG A 59 -20.58 -3.25 6.49
N SER A 60 -19.73 -3.69 7.39
CA SER A 60 -18.29 -3.51 7.27
C SER A 60 -17.84 -4.15 5.96
N ASP A 61 -17.51 -3.29 5.00
CA ASP A 61 -16.83 -3.63 3.76
C ASP A 61 -15.36 -3.98 4.07
N SER A 62 -15.16 -5.06 4.83
CA SER A 62 -13.82 -5.47 5.29
C SER A 62 -12.88 -5.83 4.12
N GLY A 63 -13.45 -6.24 2.97
CA GLY A 63 -12.68 -6.48 1.75
C GLY A 63 -12.15 -5.21 1.09
N GLY A 64 -12.81 -4.06 1.28
CA GLY A 64 -12.33 -2.76 0.79
C GLY A 64 -11.15 -2.20 1.60
N ASP A 65 -11.07 -2.52 2.89
CA ASP A 65 -10.11 -1.94 3.85
C ASP A 65 -8.65 -2.38 3.57
N ILE A 66 -8.44 -3.59 3.04
CA ILE A 66 -7.09 -4.13 2.73
C ILE A 66 -6.66 -3.82 1.29
N VAL A 67 -7.62 -3.68 0.36
CA VAL A 67 -7.33 -3.53 -1.07
C VAL A 67 -6.63 -2.21 -1.38
N GLU A 68 -7.06 -1.11 -0.75
CA GLU A 68 -6.47 0.20 -0.97
C GLU A 68 -4.98 0.24 -0.54
N PRO A 69 -4.60 -0.21 0.68
CA PRO A 69 -3.19 -0.33 1.07
C PRO A 69 -2.36 -1.25 0.16
N LEU A 70 -2.93 -2.33 -0.38
CA LEU A 70 -2.21 -3.24 -1.28
C LEU A 70 -1.89 -2.59 -2.63
N ILE A 71 -2.85 -1.85 -3.19
CA ILE A 71 -2.65 -1.11 -4.44
C ILE A 71 -1.61 -0.02 -4.23
N GLU A 72 -1.71 0.71 -3.12
CA GLU A 72 -0.77 1.77 -2.77
C GLU A 72 0.65 1.23 -2.59
N LEU A 73 0.82 0.11 -1.87
CA LEU A 73 2.11 -0.56 -1.72
C LEU A 73 2.74 -0.88 -3.08
N ARG A 74 1.96 -1.45 -4.00
CA ARG A 74 2.43 -1.82 -5.34
C ARG A 74 2.77 -0.58 -6.19
N ARG A 75 1.99 0.49 -6.08
CA ARG A 75 2.25 1.76 -6.74
C ARG A 75 3.59 2.35 -6.27
N GLN A 76 3.83 2.32 -4.97
CA GLN A 76 5.06 2.86 -4.39
C GLN A 76 6.28 2.02 -4.76
N GLU A 77 6.17 0.70 -4.82
CA GLU A 77 7.23 -0.19 -5.34
C GLU A 77 7.63 0.20 -6.77
N GLN A 78 6.66 0.42 -7.67
CA GLN A 78 6.94 0.87 -9.03
C GLN A 78 7.63 2.25 -9.08
N LEU A 79 7.22 3.17 -8.20
CA LEU A 79 7.86 4.49 -8.10
C LEU A 79 9.29 4.39 -7.55
N PHE A 80 9.54 3.45 -6.63
CA PHE A 80 10.87 3.15 -6.12
C PHE A 80 11.78 2.65 -7.25
N ASP A 81 11.33 1.64 -7.99
CA ASP A 81 12.09 1.04 -9.09
C ASP A 81 12.39 2.05 -10.20
N ALA A 82 11.40 2.86 -10.58
CA ALA A 82 11.59 3.94 -11.55
C ALA A 82 12.66 4.94 -11.08
N SER A 83 12.60 5.33 -9.80
CA SER A 83 13.56 6.26 -9.20
C SER A 83 14.97 5.65 -9.11
N ALA A 84 15.07 4.37 -8.78
CA ALA A 84 16.32 3.61 -8.75
C ALA A 84 16.95 3.51 -10.15
N ASN A 85 16.13 3.31 -11.19
CA ASN A 85 16.57 3.31 -12.57
C ASN A 85 17.15 4.66 -13.00
N VAL A 86 16.51 5.78 -12.63
CA VAL A 86 17.03 7.13 -12.91
C VAL A 86 18.40 7.34 -12.26
N VAL A 87 18.54 6.95 -10.99
CA VAL A 87 19.81 7.01 -10.25
C VAL A 87 20.88 6.15 -10.92
N SER A 88 20.54 4.92 -11.33
CA SER A 88 21.47 4.02 -12.02
C SER A 88 21.95 4.58 -13.36
N VAL A 89 21.05 5.15 -14.16
CA VAL A 89 21.41 5.77 -15.43
C VAL A 89 22.29 7.00 -15.19
N ALA A 90 21.96 7.84 -14.21
CA ALA A 90 22.78 9.00 -13.85
C ALA A 90 24.20 8.58 -13.46
N ASP A 91 24.36 7.54 -12.63
CA ASP A 91 25.66 6.98 -12.25
C ASP A 91 26.46 6.46 -13.45
N LYS A 92 25.83 5.65 -14.32
CA LYS A 92 26.46 5.17 -15.56
C LYS A 92 26.90 6.30 -16.49
N THR A 93 26.07 7.33 -16.65
CA THR A 93 26.44 8.50 -17.48
C THR A 93 27.61 9.27 -16.89
N LEU A 94 27.67 9.41 -15.55
CA LEU A 94 28.78 10.07 -14.88
C LEU A 94 30.07 9.26 -15.03
N GLY A 95 30.00 7.94 -14.84
CA GLY A 95 31.12 7.03 -15.07
C GLY A 95 31.66 7.11 -16.49
N SER A 96 30.76 7.07 -17.49
CA SER A 96 31.15 7.21 -18.91
C SER A 96 31.81 8.57 -19.21
N LEU A 97 31.35 9.67 -18.61
CA LEU A 97 31.97 10.99 -18.79
C LEU A 97 33.38 11.08 -18.17
N ILE A 98 33.63 10.38 -17.06
CA ILE A 98 34.94 10.32 -16.40
C ILE A 98 35.90 9.46 -17.24
N ASP A 99 35.42 8.34 -17.76
CA ASP A 99 36.20 7.40 -18.57
C ASP A 99 36.68 8.04 -19.89
N VAL A 100 35.85 8.86 -20.53
CA VAL A 100 36.21 9.57 -21.78
C VAL A 100 37.21 10.72 -21.57
N LYS A 101 37.32 11.26 -20.35
CA LYS A 101 38.23 12.38 -20.03
C LYS A 101 39.55 11.97 -19.38
N SER A 102 39.72 10.68 -19.05
CA SER A 102 41.00 10.12 -18.57
C SER A 102 41.91 9.74 -19.73
#